data_AF-A0A087CUD2-F1
#
_entry.id   AF-A0A087CUD2-F1
#
_cell.length_a   1.000
_cell.length_b   1.000
_cell.length_c   1.000
_cell.angle_alpha   90.00
_cell.angle_beta   90.00
_cell.angle_gamma   90.00
#
_symmetry.space_group_name_H-M   'P 1'
#
loop_
_entity.id
_entity.type
_entity.pdbx_description
1 polymer ?
#
loop_
_entity_poly.entity_id
_entity_poly.type
_entity_poly.pdbx_seq_one_letter_code
_entity_poly.pdbx_strand_id
1 'polypeptide(L)'
;MAKSWIDDAWLRDAVDRDGNRIPPTAAMRRAAGADPEKAKKTIPPEHRTARYGKGSRWVVYWNAPDGRRRKAFRSRADAEAFRAGMEDDLRSGRYIDPRGGERTVADAYREWIGTLVNIKESTAAGYESAYRTTIGPKWAGTPLGAIDRSMVTAWVRDLLDGNAPGPLKGPLAASTVTQRLFVLTMILDHAVRMRLIPANPASGIRVRATPSTRVRYLTADQIRRTADAAETLVSPHGRRIGSRRDRTMILLLAYTGMRAAGPRVRPARVPSSRSWACLLMFRTRLCVRPRRRAE
;
A
#
# COMPACT_ATOMS: atom_id res chain seq x y z
N MET A 1 0.49 -14.32 -27.31
CA MET A 1 -0.63 -15.02 -26.64
C MET A 1 -0.11 -15.65 -25.37
N ALA A 2 -0.76 -15.41 -24.22
CA ALA A 2 -0.42 -16.10 -22.98
C ALA A 2 -0.70 -17.60 -23.19
N LYS A 3 0.34 -18.43 -23.11
CA LYS A 3 0.26 -19.85 -23.44
C LYS A 3 0.22 -20.66 -22.15
N SER A 4 -0.88 -21.35 -21.90
CA SER A 4 -0.95 -22.43 -20.93
C SER A 4 -1.07 -23.76 -21.66
N TRP A 5 -0.44 -24.81 -21.15
CA TRP A 5 -0.52 -26.15 -21.74
C TRP A 5 -0.31 -27.22 -20.68
N ILE A 6 -0.74 -28.44 -21.00
CA ILE A 6 -0.63 -29.61 -20.13
C ILE A 6 0.44 -30.52 -20.69
N ASP A 7 1.28 -31.04 -19.81
CA ASP A 7 2.34 -31.99 -20.09
C ASP A 7 2.08 -33.28 -19.30
N ASP A 8 2.35 -34.43 -19.91
CA ASP A 8 2.32 -35.73 -19.23
C ASP A 8 3.70 -35.98 -18.62
N ALA A 9 3.81 -35.86 -17.30
CA ALA A 9 5.07 -36.04 -16.61
C ALA A 9 5.51 -37.50 -16.52
N TRP A 10 4.66 -38.47 -16.88
CA TRP A 10 4.99 -39.90 -16.81
C TRP A 10 5.37 -40.46 -18.17
N LEU A 11 4.72 -40.01 -19.24
CA LEU A 11 4.93 -40.50 -20.59
C LEU A 11 5.59 -39.46 -21.49
N ARG A 12 6.47 -39.91 -22.36
CA ARG A 12 7.08 -39.09 -23.42
C ARG A 12 6.92 -39.76 -24.78
N ASP A 13 7.06 -38.94 -25.82
CA ASP A 13 7.20 -39.45 -27.18
C ASP A 13 8.54 -40.20 -27.29
N ALA A 14 8.49 -41.42 -27.84
CA ALA A 14 9.70 -42.12 -28.21
C ALA A 14 10.26 -41.51 -29.50
N VAL A 15 11.54 -41.73 -29.76
CA VAL A 15 12.19 -41.30 -30.99
C VAL A 15 12.62 -42.57 -31.73
N ASP A 16 12.21 -42.71 -32.98
CA ASP A 16 12.64 -43.83 -33.82
C ASP A 16 14.09 -43.64 -34.30
N ARG A 17 14.60 -44.63 -35.06
CA ARG A 17 15.96 -44.58 -35.62
C ARG A 17 16.16 -43.45 -36.62
N ASP A 18 15.08 -42.99 -37.24
CA ASP A 18 15.07 -41.94 -38.27
C ASP A 18 14.84 -40.54 -37.67
N GLY A 19 14.66 -40.45 -36.34
CA GLY A 19 14.47 -39.21 -35.61
C GLY A 19 13.01 -38.74 -35.50
N ASN A 20 12.04 -39.51 -35.98
CA ASN A 20 10.62 -39.17 -35.85
C ASN A 20 10.10 -39.44 -34.44
N ARG A 21 9.17 -38.58 -34.00
CA ARG A 21 8.51 -38.70 -32.70
C ARG A 21 7.33 -39.66 -32.79
N ILE A 22 7.38 -40.74 -32.02
CA ILE A 22 6.30 -41.71 -31.88
C ILE A 22 5.55 -41.39 -30.57
N PRO A 23 4.30 -40.91 -30.63
CA PRO A 23 3.53 -40.64 -29.44
C PRO A 23 3.04 -41.94 -28.78
N PRO A 24 2.88 -41.97 -27.43
CA PRO A 24 2.30 -43.12 -26.74
C PRO A 24 0.89 -43.44 -27.22
N THR A 25 0.58 -44.72 -27.40
CA THR A 25 -0.75 -45.16 -27.85
C THR A 25 -1.82 -44.91 -26.78
N ALA A 26 -3.10 -44.88 -27.17
CA ALA A 26 -4.20 -44.72 -26.22
C ALA A 26 -4.24 -45.84 -25.16
N ALA A 27 -3.89 -47.07 -25.53
CA ALA A 27 -3.78 -48.19 -24.61
C ALA A 27 -2.68 -47.96 -23.55
N MET A 28 -1.50 -47.49 -23.97
CA MET A 28 -0.41 -47.12 -23.05
C MET A 28 -0.84 -46.01 -22.10
N ARG A 29 -1.53 -44.97 -22.60
CA ARG A 29 -2.00 -43.86 -21.76
C ARG A 29 -3.02 -44.30 -20.71
N ARG A 30 -3.94 -45.21 -21.07
CA ARG A 30 -4.93 -45.79 -20.14
C ARG A 30 -4.24 -46.67 -19.09
N ALA A 31 -3.36 -47.57 -19.52
CA ALA A 31 -2.61 -48.46 -18.63
C ALA A 31 -1.82 -47.66 -17.58
N ALA A 32 -1.11 -46.61 -18.01
CA ALA A 32 -0.38 -45.72 -17.10
C ALA A 32 -1.27 -45.03 -16.07
N GLY A 33 -2.55 -44.78 -16.38
CA GLY A 33 -3.49 -44.13 -15.45
C GLY A 33 -4.12 -45.07 -14.44
N ALA A 34 -4.25 -46.36 -14.78
CA ALA A 34 -4.92 -47.35 -13.94
C ALA A 34 -4.00 -47.90 -12.83
N ASP A 35 -2.86 -48.47 -13.20
CA ASP A 35 -1.86 -49.00 -12.27
C ASP A 35 -0.47 -48.81 -12.89
N PRO A 36 0.32 -47.82 -12.45
CA PRO A 36 1.59 -47.48 -13.07
C PRO A 36 2.63 -48.61 -12.97
N GLU A 37 2.61 -49.41 -11.89
CA GLU A 37 3.57 -50.49 -11.68
C GLU A 37 3.29 -51.67 -12.62
N LYS A 38 2.03 -52.10 -12.72
CA LYS A 38 1.64 -53.16 -13.69
C LYS A 38 1.83 -52.71 -15.13
N ALA A 39 1.59 -51.44 -15.42
CA ALA A 39 1.72 -50.88 -16.76
C ALA A 39 3.17 -50.86 -17.28
N LYS A 40 4.21 -51.07 -16.44
CA LYS A 40 5.60 -51.22 -16.91
C LYS A 40 5.79 -52.40 -17.88
N LYS A 41 4.92 -53.43 -17.81
CA LYS A 41 4.92 -54.56 -18.76
C LYS A 41 4.39 -54.15 -20.13
N THR A 42 3.39 -53.27 -20.16
CA THR A 42 2.71 -52.82 -21.39
C THR A 42 3.39 -51.62 -22.03
N ILE A 43 4.08 -50.79 -21.24
CA ILE A 43 4.68 -49.53 -21.69
C ILE A 43 6.20 -49.72 -21.82
N PRO A 44 6.75 -49.65 -23.04
CA PRO A 44 8.19 -49.73 -23.26
C PRO A 44 8.97 -48.63 -22.50
N PRO A 45 10.22 -48.90 -22.09
CA PRO A 45 11.03 -47.94 -21.33
C PRO A 45 11.31 -46.64 -22.10
N GLU A 46 11.36 -46.66 -23.43
CA GLU A 46 11.54 -45.49 -24.28
C GLU A 46 10.43 -44.43 -24.07
N HIS A 47 9.21 -44.87 -23.79
CA HIS A 47 8.06 -43.98 -23.54
C HIS A 47 7.95 -43.52 -22.08
N ARG A 48 8.75 -44.07 -21.16
CA ARG A 48 8.69 -43.71 -19.74
C ARG A 48 9.65 -42.56 -19.45
N THR A 49 9.19 -41.58 -18.68
CA THR A 49 10.07 -40.54 -18.13
C THR A 49 10.72 -41.04 -16.82
N ALA A 50 11.72 -40.32 -16.33
CA ALA A 50 12.31 -40.58 -15.01
C ALA A 50 11.32 -40.43 -13.83
N ARG A 51 10.19 -39.74 -14.06
CA ARG A 51 9.14 -39.51 -13.06
C ARG A 51 7.97 -40.49 -13.19
N TYR A 52 8.05 -41.45 -14.12
CA TYR A 52 7.00 -42.44 -14.32
C TYR A 52 6.63 -43.17 -13.02
N GLY A 53 5.34 -43.19 -12.69
CA GLY A 53 4.81 -43.80 -11.46
C GLY A 53 5.13 -43.05 -10.17
N LYS A 54 5.84 -41.91 -10.23
CA LYS A 54 6.21 -41.10 -9.06
C LYS A 54 5.47 -39.77 -9.09
N GLY A 55 4.81 -39.44 -7.98
CA GLY A 55 4.12 -38.17 -7.80
C GLY A 55 2.90 -38.00 -8.72
N SER A 56 2.67 -36.78 -9.18
CA SER A 56 1.51 -36.40 -10.00
C SER A 56 1.84 -36.48 -11.50
N ARG A 57 0.95 -37.10 -12.27
CA ARG A 57 1.13 -37.34 -13.71
C ARG A 57 0.96 -36.09 -14.56
N TRP A 58 -0.04 -35.27 -14.28
CA TRP A 58 -0.39 -34.13 -15.15
C TRP A 58 0.26 -32.86 -14.63
N VAL A 59 0.99 -32.15 -15.49
CA VAL A 59 1.62 -30.88 -15.11
C VAL A 59 1.12 -29.78 -16.03
N VAL A 60 0.47 -28.78 -15.46
CA VAL A 60 0.06 -27.58 -16.18
C VAL A 60 1.22 -26.58 -16.14
N TYR A 61 1.65 -26.11 -17.30
CA TYR A 61 2.58 -25.01 -17.45
C TYR A 61 1.84 -23.78 -17.94
N TRP A 62 2.25 -22.60 -17.47
CA TRP A 62 1.78 -21.33 -18.00
C TRP A 62 2.89 -20.28 -17.97
N ASN A 63 2.81 -19.33 -18.89
CA ASN A 63 3.70 -18.17 -18.90
C ASN A 63 3.03 -17.04 -18.12
N ALA A 64 3.59 -16.72 -16.95
CA ALA A 64 3.26 -15.53 -16.19
C ALA A 64 4.16 -14.35 -16.61
N PRO A 65 3.81 -13.10 -16.28
CA PRO A 65 4.61 -11.93 -16.65
C PRO A 65 6.07 -11.96 -16.13
N ASP A 66 6.29 -12.67 -15.02
CA ASP A 66 7.57 -12.81 -14.33
C ASP A 66 8.33 -14.08 -14.72
N GLY A 67 7.72 -14.98 -15.51
CA GLY A 67 8.36 -16.20 -15.98
C GLY A 67 7.42 -17.39 -16.15
N ARG A 68 8.00 -18.54 -16.50
CA ARG A 68 7.24 -19.79 -16.67
C ARG A 68 6.97 -20.45 -15.32
N ARG A 69 5.71 -20.77 -15.07
CA ARG A 69 5.23 -21.40 -13.84
C ARG A 69 4.65 -22.79 -14.14
N ARG A 70 4.54 -23.63 -13.10
CA ARG A 70 3.98 -24.99 -13.21
C ARG A 70 3.24 -25.43 -11.96
N LYS A 71 2.21 -26.27 -12.14
CA LYS A 71 1.48 -26.95 -11.07
C LYS A 71 1.14 -28.38 -11.48
N ALA A 72 1.33 -29.32 -10.56
CA ALA A 72 1.12 -30.74 -10.84
C ALA A 72 -0.20 -31.24 -10.23
N PHE A 73 -0.88 -32.14 -10.94
CA PHE A 73 -2.19 -32.69 -10.63
C PHE A 73 -2.19 -34.21 -10.84
N ARG A 74 -2.93 -34.93 -9.99
CA ARG A 74 -3.12 -36.38 -10.13
C ARG A 74 -4.13 -36.70 -11.23
N SER A 75 -5.21 -35.93 -11.32
CA SER A 75 -6.27 -36.08 -12.32
C SER A 75 -6.02 -35.20 -13.54
N ARG A 76 -6.37 -35.70 -14.73
CA ARG A 76 -6.35 -34.93 -15.97
C ARG A 76 -7.46 -33.87 -16.00
N ALA A 77 -8.63 -34.23 -15.48
CA ALA A 77 -9.78 -33.31 -15.44
C ALA A 77 -9.47 -32.07 -14.60
N ASP A 78 -8.85 -32.25 -13.43
CA ASP A 78 -8.42 -31.13 -12.57
C ASP A 78 -7.38 -30.25 -13.26
N ALA A 79 -6.45 -30.86 -14.01
CA ALA A 79 -5.44 -30.13 -14.77
C ALA A 79 -6.07 -29.31 -15.91
N GLU A 80 -7.06 -29.86 -16.62
CA GLU A 80 -7.79 -29.18 -17.68
C GLU A 80 -8.65 -28.03 -17.14
N ALA A 81 -9.38 -28.25 -16.04
CA ALA A 81 -10.15 -27.20 -15.36
C ALA A 81 -9.24 -26.06 -14.87
N PHE A 82 -8.11 -26.39 -14.24
CA PHE A 82 -7.12 -25.39 -13.82
C PHE A 82 -6.51 -24.63 -15.00
N ARG A 83 -6.17 -25.33 -16.09
CA ARG A 83 -5.63 -24.71 -17.31
C ARG A 83 -6.62 -23.71 -17.89
N ALA A 84 -7.90 -24.08 -18.01
CA ALA A 84 -8.94 -23.21 -18.53
C ALA A 84 -9.13 -21.95 -17.68
N GLY A 85 -9.18 -22.08 -16.35
CA GLY A 85 -9.24 -20.93 -15.44
C GLY A 85 -8.00 -20.02 -15.56
N MET A 86 -6.81 -20.61 -15.63
CA MET A 86 -5.56 -19.86 -15.78
C MET A 86 -5.47 -19.13 -17.13
N GLU A 87 -5.94 -19.76 -18.19
CA GLU A 87 -6.00 -19.15 -19.53
C GLU A 87 -6.95 -17.95 -19.54
N ASP A 88 -8.10 -18.04 -18.87
CA ASP A 88 -9.01 -16.92 -18.72
C ASP A 88 -8.42 -15.79 -17.88
N ASP A 89 -7.75 -16.09 -16.77
CA ASP A 89 -7.11 -15.09 -15.92
C ASP A 89 -5.94 -14.39 -16.60
N LEU A 90 -5.16 -15.12 -17.39
CA LEU A 90 -4.09 -14.54 -18.20
C LEU A 90 -4.64 -13.67 -19.34
N ARG A 91 -5.69 -14.14 -20.03
CA ARG A 91 -6.33 -13.41 -21.14
C ARG A 91 -7.05 -12.15 -20.67
N SER A 92 -7.74 -12.22 -19.54
CA SER A 92 -8.44 -11.09 -18.91
C SER A 92 -7.50 -10.15 -18.15
N GLY A 93 -6.24 -10.55 -17.96
CA GLY A 93 -5.27 -9.80 -17.18
C GLY A 93 -5.55 -9.79 -15.68
N ARG A 94 -6.38 -10.70 -15.17
CA ARG A 94 -6.66 -10.89 -13.74
C ARG A 94 -5.65 -11.78 -13.03
N TYR A 95 -4.68 -12.33 -13.76
CA TYR A 95 -3.63 -13.14 -13.17
C TYR A 95 -2.90 -12.40 -12.04
N ILE A 96 -2.93 -12.99 -10.84
CA ILE A 96 -2.21 -12.59 -9.65
C ILE A 96 -1.23 -13.73 -9.35
N ASP A 97 0.06 -13.41 -9.20
CA ASP A 97 1.03 -14.43 -8.83
C ASP A 97 0.70 -14.94 -7.42
N PRO A 98 0.48 -16.25 -7.22
CA PRO A 98 0.28 -16.82 -5.89
C PRO A 98 1.41 -16.48 -4.90
N ARG A 99 2.64 -16.28 -5.40
CA ARG A 99 3.79 -15.84 -4.57
C ARG A 99 3.79 -14.34 -4.31
N GLY A 100 3.02 -13.56 -5.05
CA GLY A 100 2.86 -12.13 -4.82
C GLY A 100 2.36 -11.83 -3.41
N GLY A 101 1.46 -12.67 -2.89
CA GLY A 101 0.95 -12.57 -1.52
C GLY A 101 1.95 -12.95 -0.43
N GLU A 102 3.03 -13.68 -0.76
CA GLU A 102 4.10 -14.05 0.18
C GLU A 102 5.06 -12.88 0.47
N ARG A 103 5.09 -11.89 -0.42
CA ARG A 103 5.88 -10.67 -0.21
C ARG A 103 5.42 -9.94 1.04
N THR A 104 6.36 -9.32 1.74
CA THR A 104 6.05 -8.64 3.00
C THR A 104 5.58 -7.20 2.76
N VAL A 105 4.91 -6.61 3.76
CA VAL A 105 4.58 -5.17 3.74
C VAL A 105 5.85 -4.32 3.67
N ALA A 106 6.96 -4.75 4.28
CA ALA A 106 8.22 -4.02 4.18
C ALA A 106 8.74 -3.95 2.74
N ASP A 107 8.62 -5.02 1.98
CA ASP A 107 9.01 -5.03 0.57
C ASP A 107 8.12 -4.11 -0.26
N ALA A 108 6.79 -4.20 -0.06
CA ALA A 108 5.84 -3.34 -0.74
C ALA A 108 6.04 -1.86 -0.40
N TYR A 109 6.37 -1.55 0.85
CA TYR A 109 6.67 -0.18 1.28
C TYR A 109 7.93 0.37 0.60
N ARG A 110 9.02 -0.42 0.54
CA ARG A 110 10.28 0.00 -0.10
C ARG A 110 10.11 0.26 -1.59
N GLU A 111 9.34 -0.57 -2.28
CA GLU A 111 9.02 -0.31 -3.69
C GLU A 111 8.13 0.91 -3.84
N TRP A 112 7.06 0.99 -3.05
CA TRP A 112 6.12 2.11 -3.10
C TRP A 112 6.81 3.45 -2.88
N ILE A 113 7.67 3.58 -1.85
CA ILE A 113 8.37 4.84 -1.59
C ILE A 113 9.29 5.23 -2.76
N GLY A 114 9.92 4.25 -3.41
CA GLY A 114 10.73 4.46 -4.62
C GLY A 114 9.93 4.92 -5.83
N THR A 115 8.63 4.63 -5.87
CA THR A 115 7.75 5.11 -6.97
C THR A 115 7.30 6.57 -6.82
N LEU A 116 7.50 7.19 -5.66
CA LEU A 116 7.01 8.54 -5.40
C LEU A 116 7.92 9.60 -6.05
N VAL A 117 7.58 10.01 -7.28
CA VAL A 117 8.27 11.08 -8.01
C VAL A 117 7.61 12.44 -7.72
N ASN A 118 8.39 13.53 -7.66
CA ASN A 118 7.90 14.91 -7.49
C ASN A 118 7.09 15.18 -6.21
N ILE A 119 7.32 14.42 -5.14
CA ILE A 119 6.71 14.71 -3.83
C ILE A 119 7.54 15.71 -3.03
N LYS A 120 6.85 16.57 -2.27
CA LYS A 120 7.53 17.47 -1.33
C LYS A 120 8.23 16.64 -0.24
N GLU A 121 9.46 17.01 0.09
CA GLU A 121 10.28 16.35 1.13
C GLU A 121 9.53 16.19 2.46
N SER A 122 8.77 17.22 2.89
CA SER A 122 7.97 17.15 4.11
C SER A 122 6.90 16.07 4.09
N THR A 123 6.37 15.74 2.90
CA THR A 123 5.38 14.68 2.73
C THR A 123 6.05 13.31 2.79
N ALA A 124 7.21 13.16 2.12
CA ALA A 124 8.03 11.94 2.18
C ALA A 124 8.41 11.60 3.62
N ALA A 125 8.95 12.58 4.36
CA ALA A 125 9.29 12.43 5.77
C ALA A 125 8.08 12.09 6.65
N GLY A 126 6.89 12.60 6.30
CA GLY A 126 5.64 12.24 6.96
C GLY A 126 5.25 10.78 6.77
N TYR A 127 5.43 10.23 5.56
CA TYR A 127 5.17 8.82 5.26
C TYR A 127 6.19 7.90 5.92
N GLU A 128 7.47 8.25 5.86
CA GLU A 128 8.54 7.50 6.52
C GLU A 128 8.35 7.47 8.03
N SER A 129 8.02 8.61 8.64
CA SER A 129 7.72 8.69 10.07
C SER A 129 6.52 7.82 10.44
N ALA A 130 5.44 7.85 9.65
CA ALA A 130 4.28 6.96 9.86
C ALA A 130 4.66 5.48 9.76
N TYR A 131 5.50 5.13 8.78
CA TYR A 131 5.98 3.76 8.63
C TYR A 131 6.82 3.32 9.82
N ARG A 132 7.90 4.04 10.13
CA ARG A 132 8.85 3.69 11.20
C ARG A 132 8.20 3.59 12.57
N THR A 133 7.26 4.50 12.88
CA THR A 133 6.70 4.60 14.23
C THR A 133 5.50 3.70 14.46
N THR A 134 4.74 3.36 13.41
CA THR A 134 3.41 2.75 13.58
C THR A 134 3.20 1.53 12.69
N ILE A 135 3.48 1.65 11.39
CA ILE A 135 3.16 0.58 10.42
C ILE A 135 4.20 -0.53 10.48
N GLY A 136 5.48 -0.19 10.37
CA GLY A 136 6.60 -1.11 10.39
C GLY A 136 6.61 -2.04 11.61
N PRO A 137 6.48 -1.52 12.86
CA PRO A 137 6.46 -2.36 14.05
C PRO A 137 5.38 -3.45 14.06
N LYS A 138 4.22 -3.20 13.43
CA LYS A 138 3.12 -4.17 13.36
C LYS A 138 3.19 -5.07 12.13
N TRP A 139 3.52 -4.49 10.98
CA TRP A 139 3.21 -5.07 9.67
C TRP A 139 4.45 -5.44 8.85
N ALA A 140 5.64 -4.96 9.18
CA ALA A 140 6.82 -5.10 8.32
C ALA A 140 7.08 -6.55 7.86
N GLY A 141 6.98 -7.52 8.77
CA GLY A 141 7.17 -8.95 8.48
C GLY A 141 5.91 -9.70 8.04
N THR A 142 4.76 -9.04 7.96
CA THR A 142 3.50 -9.69 7.59
C THR A 142 3.42 -9.88 6.07
N PRO A 143 3.11 -11.10 5.58
CA PRO A 143 2.83 -11.32 4.16
C PRO A 143 1.59 -10.54 3.71
N LEU A 144 1.63 -9.93 2.53
CA LEU A 144 0.53 -9.12 2.00
C LEU A 144 -0.78 -9.91 1.89
N GLY A 145 -0.69 -11.18 1.48
CA GLY A 145 -1.86 -12.06 1.32
C GLY A 145 -2.47 -12.53 2.64
N ALA A 146 -1.78 -12.36 3.77
CA ALA A 146 -2.28 -12.73 5.10
C ALA A 146 -3.05 -11.59 5.79
N ILE A 147 -3.03 -10.37 5.23
CA ILE A 147 -3.65 -9.21 5.84
C ILE A 147 -5.15 -9.25 5.57
N ASP A 148 -5.93 -9.41 6.64
CA ASP A 148 -7.37 -9.30 6.59
C ASP A 148 -7.89 -7.95 7.13
N ARG A 149 -9.09 -7.56 6.70
CA ARG A 149 -9.78 -6.35 7.14
C ARG A 149 -10.01 -6.33 8.66
N SER A 150 -10.25 -7.49 9.28
CA SER A 150 -10.39 -7.62 10.74
C SER A 150 -9.10 -7.21 11.46
N MET A 151 -7.94 -7.64 10.96
CA MET A 151 -6.64 -7.32 11.54
C MET A 151 -6.33 -5.82 11.44
N VAL A 152 -6.65 -5.19 10.31
CA VAL A 152 -6.48 -3.74 10.15
C VAL A 152 -7.41 -2.98 11.11
N THR A 153 -8.65 -3.43 11.26
CA THR A 153 -9.62 -2.82 12.18
C THR A 153 -9.18 -2.96 13.64
N ALA A 154 -8.64 -4.13 14.02
CA ALA A 154 -8.07 -4.35 15.35
C ALA A 154 -6.87 -3.42 15.60
N TRP A 155 -5.94 -3.32 14.64
CA TRP A 155 -4.81 -2.41 14.74
C TRP A 155 -5.22 -0.94 14.88
N VAL A 156 -6.27 -0.50 14.17
CA VAL A 156 -6.83 0.85 14.34
C VAL A 156 -7.33 1.07 15.77
N ARG A 157 -7.97 0.08 16.40
CA ARG A 157 -8.38 0.15 17.80
C ARG A 157 -7.18 0.22 18.74
N ASP A 158 -6.18 -0.65 18.53
CA ASP A 158 -4.95 -0.65 19.33
C ASP A 158 -4.25 0.71 19.31
N LEU A 159 -4.28 1.42 18.18
CA LEU A 159 -3.73 2.78 18.06
C LEU A 159 -4.53 3.83 18.84
N LEU A 160 -5.86 3.71 18.86
CA LEU A 160 -6.73 4.62 19.61
C LEU A 160 -6.58 4.38 21.12
N ASP A 161 -6.41 3.13 21.53
CA ASP A 161 -6.30 2.73 22.94
C ASP A 161 -4.87 2.89 23.48
N GLY A 162 -3.88 3.01 22.59
CA GLY A 162 -2.47 3.14 22.96
C GLY A 162 -1.76 1.81 23.23
N ASN A 163 -2.33 0.70 22.77
CA ASN A 163 -1.82 -0.66 22.91
C ASN A 163 -1.05 -1.15 21.67
N ALA A 164 -0.93 -0.32 20.64
CA ALA A 164 -0.26 -0.70 19.42
C ALA A 164 1.24 -0.93 19.63
N PRO A 165 1.84 -1.94 18.98
CA PRO A 165 3.28 -2.19 19.08
C PRO A 165 4.06 -1.06 18.42
N GLY A 166 5.18 -0.67 19.04
CA GLY A 166 6.10 0.31 18.47
C GLY A 166 6.68 1.28 19.51
N PRO A 167 7.45 2.28 19.05
CA PRO A 167 8.08 3.27 19.92
C PRO A 167 7.11 4.32 20.49
N LEU A 168 5.88 4.40 19.96
CA LEU A 168 4.87 5.34 20.43
C LEU A 168 4.23 4.80 21.71
N LYS A 169 4.18 5.64 22.76
CA LYS A 169 3.53 5.31 24.02
C LYS A 169 2.20 6.07 24.15
N GLY A 170 1.15 5.36 24.52
CA GLY A 170 -0.17 5.94 24.81
C GLY A 170 -1.08 6.13 23.59
N PRO A 171 -2.33 6.56 23.83
CA PRO A 171 -3.37 6.65 22.80
C PRO A 171 -3.10 7.77 21.79
N LEU A 172 -3.37 7.48 20.51
CA LEU A 172 -3.24 8.44 19.41
C LEU A 172 -4.57 9.15 19.12
N ALA A 173 -4.48 10.43 18.78
CA ALA A 173 -5.64 11.18 18.30
C ALA A 173 -6.21 10.57 17.00
N ALA A 174 -7.54 10.56 16.86
CA ALA A 174 -8.22 9.95 15.71
C ALA A 174 -7.75 10.50 14.35
N SER A 175 -7.39 11.79 14.28
CA SER A 175 -6.84 12.42 13.07
C SER A 175 -5.47 11.84 12.70
N THR A 176 -4.63 11.55 13.69
CA THR A 176 -3.34 10.89 13.50
C THR A 176 -3.54 9.44 13.06
N VAL A 177 -4.42 8.68 13.72
CA VAL A 177 -4.75 7.30 13.33
C VAL A 177 -5.28 7.23 11.90
N THR A 178 -6.16 8.17 11.51
CA THR A 178 -6.65 8.29 10.13
C THR A 178 -5.50 8.48 9.13
N GLN A 179 -4.52 9.32 9.47
CA GLN A 179 -3.36 9.53 8.61
C GLN A 179 -2.46 8.28 8.54
N ARG A 180 -2.27 7.54 9.64
CA ARG A 180 -1.51 6.28 9.64
C ARG A 180 -2.20 5.20 8.80
N LEU A 181 -3.52 5.06 8.94
CA LEU A 181 -4.34 4.18 8.14
C LEU A 181 -4.28 4.55 6.65
N PHE A 182 -4.28 5.84 6.33
CA PHE A 182 -4.15 6.32 4.95
C PHE A 182 -2.82 5.88 4.33
N VAL A 183 -1.70 5.99 5.05
CA VAL A 183 -0.39 5.53 4.55
C VAL A 183 -0.39 4.01 4.34
N LEU A 184 -0.93 3.22 5.27
CA LEU A 184 -1.07 1.77 5.07
C LEU A 184 -1.94 1.45 3.84
N THR A 185 -3.04 2.18 3.65
CA THR A 185 -3.93 2.04 2.50
C THR A 185 -3.17 2.29 1.19
N MET A 186 -2.33 3.33 1.13
CA MET A 186 -1.51 3.63 -0.06
C MET A 186 -0.50 2.52 -0.39
N ILE A 187 0.13 1.93 0.63
CA ILE A 187 1.06 0.80 0.46
C ILE A 187 0.31 -0.41 -0.12
N LEU A 188 -0.86 -0.74 0.43
CA LEU A 188 -1.67 -1.86 -0.03
C LEU A 188 -2.31 -1.60 -1.40
N ASP A 189 -2.69 -0.37 -1.72
CA ASP A 189 -3.12 0.01 -3.06
C ASP A 189 -1.99 -0.13 -4.09
N HIS A 190 -0.75 0.16 -3.70
CA HIS A 190 0.41 -0.12 -4.53
C HIS A 190 0.56 -1.63 -4.77
N ALA A 191 0.41 -2.45 -3.73
CA ALA A 191 0.43 -3.92 -3.88
C ALA A 191 -0.67 -4.44 -4.81
N VAL A 192 -1.88 -3.86 -4.77
CA VAL A 192 -2.97 -4.16 -5.72
C VAL A 192 -2.58 -3.76 -7.15
N ARG A 193 -2.03 -2.56 -7.36
CA ARG A 193 -1.58 -2.10 -8.69
C ARG A 193 -0.48 -3.00 -9.27
N MET A 194 0.41 -3.48 -8.41
CA MET A 194 1.48 -4.43 -8.77
C MET A 194 0.98 -5.89 -8.87
N ARG A 195 -0.33 -6.13 -8.72
CA ARG A 195 -0.96 -7.46 -8.78
C ARG A 195 -0.37 -8.48 -7.81
N LEU A 196 0.00 -8.03 -6.62
CA LEU A 196 0.47 -8.89 -5.53
C LEU A 196 -0.69 -9.42 -4.69
N ILE A 197 -1.74 -8.62 -4.54
CA ILE A 197 -2.97 -8.96 -3.83
C ILE A 197 -4.20 -8.57 -4.66
N PRO A 198 -5.32 -9.30 -4.52
CA PRO A 198 -6.52 -9.06 -5.34
C PRO A 198 -7.26 -7.78 -4.97
N ALA A 199 -7.24 -7.40 -3.69
CA ALA A 199 -7.97 -6.25 -3.19
C ALA A 199 -7.25 -5.66 -1.97
N ASN A 200 -7.52 -4.38 -1.68
CA ASN A 200 -6.96 -3.70 -0.52
C ASN A 200 -7.85 -3.94 0.72
N PRO A 201 -7.37 -4.68 1.75
CA PRO A 201 -8.15 -4.94 2.96
C PRO A 201 -8.35 -3.70 3.86
N ALA A 202 -7.52 -2.67 3.71
CA ALA A 202 -7.64 -1.42 4.47
C ALA A 202 -8.63 -0.42 3.83
N SER A 203 -9.07 -0.68 2.60
CA SER A 203 -9.97 0.22 1.87
C SER A 203 -11.31 0.38 2.58
N GLY A 204 -11.78 1.63 2.68
CA GLY A 204 -13.10 1.96 3.25
C GLY A 204 -13.20 1.83 4.77
N ILE A 205 -12.13 1.51 5.50
CA ILE A 205 -12.12 1.56 6.97
C ILE A 205 -12.18 3.02 7.42
N ARG A 206 -13.19 3.35 8.24
CA ARG A 206 -13.40 4.71 8.75
C ARG A 206 -13.05 4.78 10.23
N VAL A 207 -12.19 5.72 10.59
CA VAL A 207 -11.97 6.11 11.98
C VAL A 207 -13.01 7.17 12.32
N ARG A 208 -13.81 6.95 13.38
CA ARG A 208 -14.78 7.95 13.82
C ARG A 208 -14.02 9.21 14.24
N ALA A 209 -14.35 10.33 13.60
CA ALA A 209 -13.73 11.60 13.94
C ALA A 209 -14.06 11.98 15.39
N THR A 210 -13.04 12.26 16.19
CA THR A 210 -13.22 12.98 17.45
C THR A 210 -13.83 14.34 17.12
N PRO A 211 -14.85 14.82 17.86
CA PRO A 211 -15.36 16.17 17.66
C PRO A 211 -14.20 17.16 17.73
N SER A 212 -14.05 17.97 16.69
CA SER A 212 -13.02 19.01 16.65
C SER A 212 -13.19 19.90 17.86
N THR A 213 -12.15 20.03 18.68
CA THR A 213 -12.09 21.10 19.68
C THR A 213 -12.33 22.42 18.96
N ARG A 214 -13.32 23.20 19.42
CA ARG A 214 -13.62 24.51 18.83
C ARG A 214 -12.39 25.39 19.00
N VAL A 215 -11.71 25.70 17.90
CA VAL A 215 -10.58 26.62 17.93
C VAL A 215 -11.09 27.97 18.42
N ARG A 216 -10.55 28.45 19.55
CA ARG A 216 -10.87 29.78 20.08
C ARG A 216 -9.97 30.80 19.40
N TYR A 217 -10.60 31.81 18.80
CA TYR A 217 -9.89 32.91 18.16
C TYR A 217 -9.67 34.06 19.15
N LEU A 218 -8.54 34.74 19.03
CA LEU A 218 -8.26 35.95 19.81
C LEU A 218 -9.05 37.14 19.24
N THR A 219 -9.58 37.97 20.13
CA THR A 219 -10.12 39.28 19.75
C THR A 219 -9.00 40.26 19.38
N ALA A 220 -9.33 41.38 18.74
CA ALA A 220 -8.35 42.41 18.38
C ALA A 220 -7.57 42.95 19.61
N ASP A 221 -8.26 43.13 20.74
CA ASP A 221 -7.62 43.56 21.99
C ASP A 221 -6.73 42.47 22.59
N GLN A 222 -7.16 41.21 22.53
CA GLN A 222 -6.33 40.09 22.96
C GLN A 222 -5.07 39.97 22.10
N ILE A 223 -5.18 40.15 20.77
CA ILE A 223 -4.04 40.17 19.86
C ILE A 223 -3.04 41.27 20.25
N ARG A 224 -3.52 42.49 20.51
CA ARG A 224 -2.66 43.61 20.95
C ARG A 224 -1.95 43.30 22.25
N ARG A 225 -2.69 42.83 23.27
CA ARG A 225 -2.12 42.44 24.57
C ARG A 225 -1.08 41.33 24.44
N THR A 226 -1.35 40.32 23.62
CA THR A 226 -0.38 39.24 23.34
C THR A 226 0.87 39.78 22.64
N ALA A 227 0.72 40.72 21.70
CA ALA A 227 1.85 41.31 21.00
C ALA A 227 2.71 42.18 21.93
N ASP A 228 2.08 43.00 22.79
CA ASP A 228 2.79 43.83 23.77
C ASP A 228 3.52 42.97 24.81
N ALA A 229 2.88 41.89 25.31
CA ALA A 229 3.51 40.95 26.22
C ALA A 229 4.68 40.17 25.60
N ALA A 230 4.62 39.89 24.30
CA ALA A 230 5.71 39.20 23.59
C ALA A 230 6.97 40.08 23.45
N GLU A 231 6.84 41.40 23.38
CA GLU A 231 7.99 42.32 23.29
C GLU A 231 8.82 42.38 24.59
N THR A 232 8.16 42.18 25.72
CA THR A 232 8.78 42.23 27.06
C THR A 232 9.02 40.85 27.66
N LEU A 233 8.86 39.78 26.86
CA LEU A 233 8.97 38.40 27.34
C LEU A 233 10.38 38.08 27.87
N VAL A 234 10.43 37.53 29.08
CA VAL A 234 11.66 37.08 29.75
C VAL A 234 11.57 35.57 29.99
N SER A 235 12.68 34.86 29.77
CA SER A 235 12.75 33.42 30.04
C SER A 235 12.65 33.15 31.55
N PRO A 236 12.32 31.92 31.97
CA PRO A 236 12.35 31.55 33.39
C PRO A 236 13.69 31.79 34.10
N HIS A 237 14.78 31.92 33.34
CA HIS A 237 16.14 32.17 33.83
C HIS A 237 16.55 33.66 33.76
N GLY A 238 15.58 34.58 33.65
CA GLY A 238 15.83 36.02 33.66
C GLY A 238 16.39 36.62 32.36
N ARG A 239 16.56 35.83 31.30
CA ARG A 239 17.06 36.31 30.01
C ARG A 239 15.93 36.90 29.18
N ARG A 240 16.07 38.15 28.72
CA ARG A 240 15.13 38.74 27.75
C ARG A 240 15.16 37.95 26.44
N ILE A 241 14.00 37.42 26.06
CA ILE A 241 13.77 36.68 24.81
C ILE A 241 12.83 37.42 23.87
N GLY A 242 11.98 38.29 24.41
CA GLY A 242 11.06 39.13 23.67
C GLY A 242 11.73 40.36 23.07
N SER A 243 11.30 40.70 21.86
CA SER A 243 11.77 41.86 21.12
C SER A 243 10.61 42.60 20.44
N ARG A 244 10.85 43.87 20.07
CA ARG A 244 9.90 44.66 19.26
C ARG A 244 9.57 44.00 17.92
N ARG A 245 10.48 43.15 17.41
CA ARG A 245 10.27 42.35 16.21
C ARG A 245 9.16 41.33 16.43
N ASP A 246 9.11 40.67 17.58
CA ASP A 246 8.10 39.65 17.88
C ASP A 246 6.70 40.26 17.96
N ARG A 247 6.56 41.42 18.62
CA ARG A 247 5.33 42.20 18.60
C ARG A 247 4.87 42.54 17.18
N THR A 248 5.78 43.08 16.38
CA THR A 248 5.50 43.44 14.99
C THR A 248 5.06 42.22 14.18
N MET A 249 5.73 41.08 14.37
CA MET A 249 5.40 39.82 13.71
C MET A 249 4.02 39.31 14.11
N ILE A 250 3.64 39.37 15.39
CA ILE A 250 2.32 38.93 15.86
C ILE A 250 1.21 39.78 15.24
N LEU A 251 1.36 41.11 15.25
CA LEU A 251 0.38 42.02 14.64
C LEU A 251 0.29 41.77 13.13
N LEU A 252 1.42 41.65 12.45
CA LEU A 252 1.46 41.38 11.03
C LEU A 252 0.73 40.07 10.69
N LEU A 253 1.05 38.95 11.36
CA LEU A 253 0.41 37.66 11.12
C LEU A 253 -1.10 37.69 11.41
N ALA A 254 -1.51 38.36 12.50
CA ALA A 254 -2.90 38.41 12.93
C ALA A 254 -3.79 39.25 11.98
N TYR A 255 -3.29 40.39 11.49
CA TYR A 255 -4.08 41.29 10.64
C TYR A 255 -4.00 40.94 9.15
N THR A 256 -2.93 40.28 8.69
CA THR A 256 -2.79 39.88 7.28
C THR A 256 -3.21 38.44 7.01
N GLY A 257 -3.33 37.59 8.04
CA GLY A 257 -3.63 36.17 7.88
C GLY A 257 -2.48 35.37 7.27
N MET A 258 -1.26 35.93 7.20
CA MET A 258 -0.08 35.18 6.78
C MET A 258 0.20 34.02 7.72
N ARG A 259 0.67 32.90 7.18
CA ARG A 259 1.03 31.72 7.96
C ARG A 259 2.50 31.78 8.34
N ALA A 260 2.80 31.40 9.58
CA ALA A 260 4.17 31.12 9.97
C ALA A 260 4.65 29.85 9.25
N ALA A 261 5.48 30.01 8.22
CA ALA A 261 6.08 28.90 7.48
C ALA A 261 7.60 28.89 7.69
N GLY A 262 8.08 28.34 8.81
CA GLY A 262 9.50 28.32 9.14
C GLY A 262 10.14 29.72 9.17
N PRO A 263 11.49 29.85 9.23
CA PRO A 263 12.17 31.13 9.42
C PRO A 263 12.10 32.10 8.22
N ARG A 264 11.38 31.76 7.14
CA ARG A 264 11.16 32.64 5.99
C ARG A 264 9.69 32.98 5.83
N VAL A 265 9.33 34.20 6.21
CA VAL A 265 8.08 34.85 5.81
C VAL A 265 8.14 35.03 4.28
N ARG A 266 7.34 34.29 3.52
CA ARG A 266 7.16 34.54 2.08
C ARG A 266 6.12 35.65 1.92
N PRO A 267 6.43 36.78 1.25
CA PRO A 267 5.40 37.74 0.90
C PRO A 267 4.46 37.10 -0.11
N ALA A 268 3.14 37.15 0.15
CA ALA A 268 2.18 37.01 -0.93
C ALA A 268 2.40 38.20 -1.87
N ARG A 269 2.67 37.95 -3.16
CA ARG A 269 2.65 38.98 -4.19
C ARG A 269 1.30 39.69 -4.10
N VAL A 270 1.30 40.97 -3.75
CA VAL A 270 0.12 41.83 -3.80
C VAL A 270 -0.03 42.25 -5.27
N PRO A 271 -1.06 41.82 -6.02
CA PRO A 271 -1.33 42.39 -7.32
C PRO A 271 -1.94 43.78 -7.10
N SER A 272 -1.27 44.81 -7.62
CA SER A 272 -1.85 46.14 -7.75
C SER A 272 -2.87 46.11 -8.89
N SER A 273 -4.10 45.70 -8.60
CA SER A 273 -5.30 46.18 -9.30
C SER A 273 -6.56 45.55 -8.73
N ARG A 274 -7.56 46.40 -8.63
CA ARG A 274 -8.96 46.17 -8.31
C ARG A 274 -9.48 44.84 -8.89
N SER A 275 -9.78 43.86 -8.04
CA SER A 275 -10.98 42.99 -8.09
C SER A 275 -10.87 41.86 -7.07
N TRP A 276 -11.94 41.65 -6.30
CA TRP A 276 -12.07 40.55 -5.34
C TRP A 276 -12.15 39.20 -6.07
N ALA A 277 -11.41 38.19 -5.60
CA ALA A 277 -11.75 36.79 -5.83
C ALA A 277 -11.21 35.92 -4.69
N CYS A 278 -12.12 35.24 -4.01
CA CYS A 278 -11.83 34.17 -3.06
C CYS A 278 -10.96 33.08 -3.70
N LEU A 279 -9.83 32.75 -3.08
CA LEU A 279 -9.23 31.43 -3.23
C LEU A 279 -8.81 30.89 -1.86
N LEU A 280 -9.72 30.08 -1.30
CA LEU A 280 -9.38 29.09 -0.29
C LEU A 280 -8.42 28.07 -0.91
N MET A 281 -7.33 27.72 -0.22
CA MET A 281 -7.07 26.31 0.14
C MET A 281 -5.95 26.13 1.19
N PHE A 282 -6.25 25.20 2.10
CA PHE A 282 -5.43 24.36 2.96
C PHE A 282 -4.40 24.89 3.97
N ARG A 283 -4.83 24.82 5.24
CA ARG A 283 -4.10 24.49 6.48
C ARG A 283 -3.34 25.59 7.23
N THR A 284 -4.08 26.61 7.65
CA THR A 284 -4.28 27.08 9.03
C THR A 284 -5.23 28.27 8.92
N ARG A 285 -6.39 28.17 9.58
CA ARG A 285 -7.50 29.14 9.46
C ARG A 285 -7.25 30.30 10.41
N LEU A 286 -6.78 31.42 9.88
CA LEU A 286 -7.06 32.75 10.40
C LEU A 286 -7.76 33.50 9.27
N CYS A 287 -9.10 33.51 9.30
CA CYS A 287 -9.90 34.36 8.42
C CYS A 287 -10.65 35.35 9.31
N VAL A 288 -10.33 36.64 9.15
CA VAL A 288 -10.98 37.75 9.82
C VAL A 288 -12.25 38.12 9.04
N ARG A 289 -13.39 38.21 9.72
CA ARG A 289 -14.68 38.60 9.13
C ARG A 289 -14.78 40.13 9.08
N PRO A 290 -15.07 40.77 7.94
CA PRO A 290 -15.32 42.21 7.92
C PRO A 290 -16.72 42.51 8.50
N ARG A 291 -16.78 43.39 9.51
CA ARG A 291 -18.05 43.98 9.98
C ARG A 291 -18.57 44.92 8.89
N ARG A 292 -19.78 44.69 8.37
CA ARG A 292 -20.55 45.74 7.69
C ARG A 292 -20.90 46.81 8.73
N ARG A 293 -20.60 48.07 8.43
CA ARG A 293 -21.17 49.21 9.17
C ARG A 293 -22.65 49.28 8.80
N ALA A 294 -23.52 49.26 9.80
CA ALA A 294 -24.87 49.79 9.66
C ALA A 294 -24.78 51.29 9.94
N GLU A 295 -25.53 52.07 9.16
CA GLU A 295 -25.82 53.49 9.35
C GLU A 295 -26.47 53.76 10.72
#